data_AF-A0A7T8GLZ5-F1
#
_entry.id   AF-A0A7T8GLZ5-F1
#
_cell.length_a   1.000
_cell.length_b   1.000
_cell.length_c   1.000
_cell.angle_alpha   90.00
_cell.angle_beta   90.00
_cell.angle_gamma   90.00
#
_symmetry.space_group_name_H-M   'P 1'
#
loop_
_entity.id
_entity.type
_entity.pdbx_description
1 polymer ?
#
loop_
_entity_poly.entity_id
_entity_poly.type
_entity_poly.pdbx_seq_one_letter_code
_entity_poly.pdbx_strand_id
1 'polypeptide(L)'
;REDKIRKYKEKKAIEDELEDLHAGVLSSAQRDEDALRKYYLSLIHRFALLSLEELNSFKSEMEILHFMAKNKRSLPQASSEPPPKKPFKPIIITRDEAQKRVFGLGYSSVPIYSVEEFYEQRVRDGWFPSPEEVAVANENSLKDEASNPERALQMAEAEDEESENAIERDDEDKLIRMRAMDDYKDTHKRGEGNRYNMG
;
A
#
# COMPACT_ATOMS: atom_id res chain seq x y z
N ARG A 1 -15.40 -15.43 -22.75
CA ARG A 1 -14.25 -14.65 -23.26
C ARG A 1 -14.38 -14.40 -24.76
N GLU A 2 -14.72 -15.42 -25.55
CA GLU A 2 -14.91 -15.35 -26.99
C GLU A 2 -16.00 -14.36 -27.43
N ASP A 3 -17.12 -14.30 -26.71
CA ASP A 3 -18.20 -13.33 -27.03
C ASP A 3 -17.78 -11.87 -26.88
N LYS A 4 -16.90 -11.55 -25.91
CA LYS A 4 -16.34 -10.20 -25.77
C LYS A 4 -15.46 -9.85 -26.96
N ILE A 5 -14.67 -10.80 -27.45
CA ILE A 5 -13.81 -10.63 -28.62
C ILE A 5 -14.67 -10.45 -29.88
N ARG A 6 -15.74 -11.23 -30.03
CA ARG A 6 -16.69 -11.10 -31.14
C ARG A 6 -17.35 -9.71 -31.17
N LYS A 7 -17.90 -9.27 -30.04
CA LYS A 7 -18.53 -7.94 -29.92
C LYS A 7 -17.55 -6.80 -30.21
N TYR A 8 -16.32 -6.91 -29.71
CA TYR A 8 -15.28 -5.91 -29.98
C TYR A 8 -14.93 -5.82 -31.47
N LYS A 9 -14.79 -6.97 -32.15
CA LYS A 9 -14.53 -7.02 -33.59
C LYS A 9 -15.69 -6.45 -34.41
N GLU A 10 -16.92 -6.76 -34.03
CA GLU A 10 -18.13 -6.25 -34.67
C GLU A 10 -18.25 -4.72 -34.52
N LYS A 11 -18.06 -4.21 -33.30
CA LYS A 11 -18.03 -2.76 -33.03
C LYS A 11 -16.97 -2.05 -33.86
N LYS A 12 -15.75 -2.60 -33.89
CA LYS A 12 -14.64 -2.03 -34.65
C LYS A 12 -14.94 -2.00 -36.15
N ALA A 13 -15.50 -3.07 -36.71
CA ALA A 13 -15.85 -3.11 -38.12
C ALA A 13 -16.90 -2.05 -38.52
N ILE A 14 -17.87 -1.79 -37.64
CA ILE A 14 -18.90 -0.75 -37.86
C ILE A 14 -18.30 0.65 -37.72
N GLU A 15 -17.36 0.85 -36.79
CA GLU A 15 -16.64 2.12 -36.63
C GLU A 15 -15.77 2.43 -37.85
N ASP A 16 -14.99 1.46 -38.33
CA ASP A 16 -14.17 1.58 -39.55
C ASP A 16 -15.07 1.89 -40.77
N GLU A 17 -16.20 1.16 -40.94
CA GLU A 17 -17.15 1.41 -42.03
C GLU A 17 -17.80 2.81 -41.94
N LEU A 18 -18.08 3.29 -40.73
CA LEU A 18 -18.62 4.63 -40.53
C LEU A 18 -17.61 5.71 -40.85
N GLU A 19 -16.33 5.53 -40.53
CA GLU A 19 -15.27 6.48 -40.87
C GLU A 19 -15.14 6.64 -42.39
N ASP A 20 -15.14 5.53 -43.13
CA ASP A 20 -15.11 5.51 -44.60
C ASP A 20 -16.33 6.21 -45.21
N LEU A 21 -17.54 5.90 -44.71
CA LEU A 21 -18.79 6.48 -45.19
C LEU A 21 -18.93 7.96 -44.78
N HIS A 22 -18.40 8.36 -43.63
CA HIS A 22 -18.45 9.74 -43.14
C HIS A 22 -17.68 10.67 -44.07
N ALA A 23 -16.49 10.28 -44.52
CA ALA A 23 -15.70 11.05 -45.48
C ALA A 23 -16.45 11.24 -46.83
N GLY A 24 -17.08 10.17 -47.31
CA GLY A 24 -17.85 10.18 -48.57
C GLY A 24 -19.12 11.04 -48.51
N VAL A 25 -19.87 11.00 -47.40
CA VAL A 25 -21.15 11.70 -47.25
C VAL A 25 -20.99 13.20 -46.99
N LEU A 26 -19.91 13.63 -46.31
CA LEU A 26 -19.67 15.05 -46.00
C LEU A 26 -19.01 15.84 -47.13
N SER A 27 -18.27 15.18 -48.01
CA SER A 27 -17.44 15.85 -49.02
C SER A 27 -18.10 15.95 -50.39
N SER A 28 -19.15 15.18 -50.71
CA SER A 28 -19.79 15.20 -52.02
C SER A 28 -20.94 16.22 -52.13
N ALA A 29 -20.91 17.04 -53.19
CA ALA A 29 -21.99 17.98 -53.51
C ALA A 29 -23.25 17.29 -54.07
N GLN A 30 -23.08 16.11 -54.68
CA GLN A 30 -24.18 15.18 -54.98
C GLN A 30 -24.26 14.16 -53.86
N ARG A 31 -25.34 14.21 -53.09
CA ARG A 31 -25.62 13.24 -52.03
C ARG A 31 -26.26 12.02 -52.66
N ASP A 32 -25.50 10.94 -52.72
CA ASP A 32 -26.06 9.63 -53.01
C ASP A 32 -26.96 9.22 -51.82
N GLU A 33 -28.27 9.12 -52.07
CA GLU A 33 -29.25 8.77 -51.04
C GLU A 33 -29.01 7.37 -50.46
N ASP A 34 -28.47 6.44 -51.26
CA ASP A 34 -28.19 5.08 -50.80
C ASP A 34 -26.97 5.03 -49.87
N ALA A 35 -25.93 5.80 -50.17
CA ALA A 35 -24.78 5.97 -49.28
C ALA A 35 -25.19 6.63 -47.95
N LEU A 36 -26.06 7.64 -48.01
CA LEU A 36 -26.59 8.34 -46.84
C LEU A 36 -27.47 7.44 -45.97
N ARG A 37 -28.36 6.65 -46.59
CA ARG A 37 -29.16 5.64 -45.89
C ARG A 37 -28.27 4.62 -45.20
N LYS A 38 -27.26 4.10 -45.90
CA LYS A 38 -26.31 3.13 -45.34
C LYS A 38 -25.57 3.71 -44.13
N TYR A 39 -25.07 4.93 -44.24
CA TYR A 39 -24.40 5.63 -43.14
C TYR A 39 -25.28 5.74 -41.89
N TYR A 40 -26.52 6.22 -42.03
CA TYR A 40 -27.40 6.36 -40.86
C TYR A 40 -27.83 5.02 -40.26
N LEU A 41 -28.02 3.97 -41.07
CA LEU A 41 -28.28 2.63 -40.57
C LEU A 41 -27.09 2.06 -39.77
N SER A 42 -25.87 2.21 -40.29
CA SER A 42 -24.65 1.81 -39.55
C SER A 42 -24.47 2.63 -38.26
N LEU A 43 -24.85 3.91 -38.27
CA LEU A 43 -24.79 4.78 -37.09
C LEU A 43 -25.80 4.35 -36.02
N ILE A 44 -27.04 4.04 -36.40
CA ILE A 44 -28.05 3.49 -35.49
C ILE A 44 -27.57 2.16 -34.92
N HIS A 45 -26.97 1.31 -35.75
CA HIS A 45 -26.44 0.02 -35.32
C HIS A 45 -25.30 0.17 -34.30
N ARG A 46 -24.37 1.11 -34.51
CA ARG A 46 -23.33 1.47 -33.54
C ARG A 46 -23.93 1.91 -32.21
N PHE A 47 -24.91 2.82 -32.22
CA PHE A 47 -25.55 3.27 -30.99
C PHE A 47 -26.33 2.17 -30.26
N ALA A 48 -26.92 1.22 -30.99
CA ALA A 48 -27.55 0.05 -30.38
C ALA A 48 -26.51 -0.83 -29.64
N LEU A 49 -25.35 -1.08 -30.24
CA LEU A 49 -24.27 -1.83 -29.60
C LEU A 49 -23.71 -1.11 -28.37
N LEU A 50 -23.46 0.19 -28.46
CA LEU A 50 -23.03 1.02 -27.33
C LEU A 50 -24.05 0.97 -26.18
N SER A 51 -25.34 1.13 -26.50
CA SER A 51 -26.41 1.07 -25.49
C SER A 51 -26.44 -0.26 -24.76
N LEU A 52 -26.18 -1.38 -25.45
CA LEU A 52 -26.08 -2.70 -24.83
C LEU A 52 -24.85 -2.84 -23.92
N GLU A 53 -23.72 -2.23 -24.28
CA GLU A 53 -22.52 -2.19 -23.42
C GLU A 53 -22.78 -1.37 -22.15
N GLU A 54 -23.36 -0.17 -22.29
CA GLU A 54 -23.72 0.70 -21.17
C GLU A 54 -24.73 0.02 -20.23
N LEU A 55 -25.72 -0.70 -20.75
CA LEU A 55 -26.66 -1.47 -19.91
C LEU A 55 -25.96 -2.53 -19.06
N ASN A 56 -24.89 -3.15 -19.56
CA ASN A 56 -24.10 -4.09 -18.76
C ASN A 56 -23.23 -3.36 -17.74
N SER A 57 -22.68 -2.20 -18.10
CA SER A 57 -21.95 -1.31 -17.18
C SER A 57 -22.84 -0.90 -16.01
N PHE A 58 -24.05 -0.39 -16.28
CA PHE A 58 -25.03 0.00 -15.26
C PHE A 58 -25.43 -1.14 -14.34
N LYS A 59 -25.60 -2.37 -14.85
CA LYS A 59 -25.87 -3.53 -14.01
C LYS A 59 -24.73 -3.79 -13.03
N SER A 60 -23.49 -3.76 -13.50
CA SER A 60 -22.32 -3.95 -12.64
C SER A 60 -22.16 -2.82 -11.61
N GLU A 61 -22.44 -1.58 -11.99
CA GLU A 61 -22.45 -0.44 -11.08
C GLU A 61 -23.53 -0.59 -10.00
N MET A 62 -24.75 -0.99 -10.38
CA MET A 62 -25.82 -1.25 -9.42
C MET A 62 -25.43 -2.33 -8.41
N GLU A 63 -24.81 -3.43 -8.84
CA GLU A 63 -24.33 -4.48 -7.94
C GLU A 63 -23.30 -3.94 -6.94
N ILE A 64 -22.35 -3.14 -7.41
CA ILE A 64 -21.34 -2.47 -6.57
C ILE A 64 -22.03 -1.51 -5.59
N LEU A 65 -22.96 -0.68 -6.04
CA LEU A 65 -23.69 0.27 -5.19
C LEU A 65 -24.53 -0.45 -4.13
N HIS A 66 -25.17 -1.57 -4.47
CA HIS A 66 -25.88 -2.41 -3.51
C HIS A 66 -24.93 -3.01 -2.46
N PHE A 67 -23.78 -3.52 -2.89
CA PHE A 67 -22.75 -4.04 -1.98
C PHE A 67 -22.19 -2.93 -1.07
N MET A 68 -21.89 -1.76 -1.64
CA MET A 68 -21.44 -0.58 -0.90
C MET A 68 -22.50 -0.14 0.10
N ALA A 69 -23.79 -0.07 -0.28
CA ALA A 69 -24.88 0.31 0.63
C ALA A 69 -25.08 -0.70 1.76
N LYS A 70 -24.96 -2.00 1.47
CA LYS A 70 -25.02 -3.08 2.47
C LYS A 70 -23.85 -2.97 3.47
N ASN A 71 -22.65 -2.67 2.98
CA ASN A 71 -21.45 -2.51 3.81
C ASN A 71 -21.33 -1.12 4.45
N LYS A 72 -22.05 -0.10 3.96
CA LYS A 72 -22.12 1.24 4.59
C LYS A 72 -22.77 1.19 5.97
N ARG A 73 -23.50 0.11 6.29
CA ARG A 73 -24.02 -0.18 7.64
C ARG A 73 -23.00 -0.87 8.55
N SER A 74 -21.95 -1.49 8.01
CA SER A 74 -20.88 -2.13 8.79
C SER A 74 -19.66 -1.22 8.98
N LEU A 75 -19.48 -0.21 8.14
CA LEU A 75 -18.62 0.92 8.50
C LEU A 75 -19.42 1.84 9.43
N PRO A 76 -18.86 2.26 10.58
CA PRO A 76 -19.48 3.31 11.38
C PRO A 76 -19.71 4.49 10.45
N GLN A 77 -20.97 4.94 10.43
CA GLN A 77 -21.41 6.13 9.72
C GLN A 77 -20.34 7.22 9.92
N ALA A 78 -19.80 7.78 8.84
CA ALA A 78 -18.85 8.88 8.89
C ALA A 78 -19.56 10.16 9.38
N SER A 79 -20.06 10.13 10.61
CA SER A 79 -20.40 11.28 11.42
C SER A 79 -19.25 11.48 12.39
N SER A 80 -18.12 11.96 11.90
CA SER A 80 -17.11 12.59 12.74
C SER A 80 -16.05 13.17 11.85
N GLU A 81 -16.01 14.50 11.74
CA GLU A 81 -14.70 15.13 11.73
C GLU A 81 -13.89 14.45 12.85
N PRO A 82 -12.67 13.94 12.56
CA PRO A 82 -11.83 13.42 13.63
C PRO A 82 -11.76 14.50 14.72
N PRO A 83 -11.92 14.14 16.01
CA PRO A 83 -11.85 15.14 17.07
C PRO A 83 -10.59 15.96 16.85
N PRO A 84 -10.67 17.31 16.96
CA PRO A 84 -9.55 18.18 16.63
C PRO A 84 -8.31 17.69 17.38
N LYS A 85 -7.33 17.16 16.65
CA LYS A 85 -6.10 16.66 17.24
C LYS A 85 -5.44 17.85 17.92
N LYS A 86 -5.24 17.78 19.23
CA LYS A 86 -4.48 18.81 19.95
C LYS A 86 -3.12 18.96 19.27
N PRO A 87 -2.67 20.19 18.96
CA PRO A 87 -1.37 20.38 18.32
C PRO A 87 -0.29 19.75 19.20
N PHE A 88 0.67 19.08 18.56
CA PHE A 88 1.80 18.48 19.25
C PHE A 88 2.56 19.56 20.03
N LYS A 89 2.78 19.33 21.33
CA LYS A 89 3.59 20.22 22.16
C LYS A 89 5.05 19.82 22.00
N PRO A 90 5.92 20.66 21.43
CA PRO A 90 7.32 20.32 21.28
C PRO A 90 7.99 20.18 22.67
N ILE A 91 9.06 19.40 22.71
CA ILE A 91 9.99 19.33 23.84
C ILE A 91 11.39 19.63 23.32
N ILE A 92 12.22 20.28 24.13
CA ILE A 92 13.61 20.59 23.78
C ILE A 92 14.51 19.63 24.55
N ILE A 93 15.37 18.90 23.84
CA ILE A 93 16.38 18.03 24.45
C ILE A 93 17.76 18.63 24.17
N THR A 94 18.45 19.05 25.22
CA THR A 94 19.78 19.68 25.16
C THR A 94 20.87 18.67 25.52
N ARG A 95 22.09 18.84 24.98
CA ARG A 95 23.21 17.92 25.31
C ARG A 95 23.57 17.99 26.80
N ASP A 96 23.80 19.20 27.29
CA ASP A 96 24.30 19.44 28.66
C ASP A 96 23.28 20.18 29.53
N GLU A 97 23.41 20.04 30.85
CA GLU A 97 22.58 20.80 31.81
C GLU A 97 22.77 22.31 31.71
N ALA A 98 23.98 22.78 31.37
CA ALA A 98 24.24 24.20 31.21
C ALA A 98 23.38 24.78 30.07
N GLN A 99 23.24 24.04 28.97
CA GLN A 99 22.36 24.41 27.86
C GLN A 99 20.90 24.38 28.30
N LYS A 100 20.46 23.33 29.02
CA LYS A 100 19.11 23.23 29.59
C LYS A 100 18.73 24.50 30.37
N ARG A 101 19.64 25.01 31.21
CA ARG A 101 19.41 26.25 32.01
C ARG A 101 19.26 27.48 31.12
N VAL A 102 20.13 27.66 30.13
CA VAL A 102 20.08 28.78 29.20
C VAL A 102 18.79 28.76 28.37
N PHE A 103 18.46 27.61 27.77
CA PHE A 103 17.22 27.45 27.03
C PHE A 103 15.98 27.57 27.93
N GLY A 104 16.08 27.17 29.20
CA GLY A 104 15.00 27.32 30.19
C GLY A 104 14.65 28.77 30.49
N LEU A 105 15.66 29.65 30.51
CA LEU A 105 15.44 31.10 30.64
C LEU A 105 14.80 31.70 29.39
N GLY A 106 15.13 31.18 28.19
CA GLY A 106 14.61 31.66 26.91
C GLY A 106 13.25 31.09 26.50
N TYR A 107 12.90 29.88 26.94
CA TYR A 107 11.73 29.11 26.52
C TYR A 107 10.97 28.52 27.71
N SER A 108 10.49 29.37 28.62
CA SER A 108 9.81 28.93 29.87
C SER A 108 8.49 28.19 29.67
N SER A 109 7.86 28.29 28.50
CA SER A 109 6.58 27.63 28.18
C SER A 109 6.73 26.22 27.61
N VAL A 110 7.95 25.78 27.29
CA VAL A 110 8.25 24.52 26.63
C VAL A 110 9.02 23.61 27.60
N PRO A 111 8.68 22.31 27.75
CA PRO A 111 9.47 21.39 28.54
C PRO A 111 10.88 21.21 27.95
N ILE A 112 11.90 21.32 28.80
CA ILE A 112 13.31 21.21 28.40
C ILE A 112 13.99 20.18 29.28
N TYR A 113 14.70 19.25 28.65
CA TYR A 113 15.41 18.14 29.30
C TYR A 113 16.85 18.10 28.83
N SER A 114 17.78 17.63 29.65
CA SER A 114 19.07 17.16 29.14
C SER A 114 18.92 15.78 28.49
N VAL A 115 19.87 15.36 27.66
CA VAL A 115 19.87 14.02 27.07
C VAL A 115 19.83 12.96 28.17
N GLU A 116 20.65 13.12 29.22
CA GLU A 116 20.72 12.20 30.36
C GLU A 116 19.38 12.10 31.09
N GLU A 117 18.82 13.25 31.49
CA GLU A 117 17.55 13.30 32.22
C GLU A 117 16.39 12.72 31.41
N PHE A 118 16.37 12.98 30.10
CA PHE A 118 15.37 12.41 29.20
C PHE A 118 15.50 10.89 29.11
N TYR A 119 16.74 10.37 29.04
CA TYR A 119 17.00 8.94 29.02
C TYR A 119 16.51 8.28 30.31
N GLU A 120 16.92 8.78 31.47
CA GLU A 120 16.51 8.28 32.77
C GLU A 120 14.99 8.29 32.95
N GLN A 121 14.32 9.36 32.54
CA GLN A 121 12.86 9.45 32.60
C GLN A 121 12.20 8.37 31.73
N ARG A 122 12.69 8.15 30.52
CA ARG A 122 12.15 7.13 29.60
C ARG A 122 12.39 5.70 30.07
N VAL A 123 13.54 5.45 30.70
CA VAL A 123 13.82 4.15 31.34
C VAL A 123 12.85 3.94 32.51
N ARG A 124 12.64 4.97 33.35
CA ARG A 124 11.69 4.91 34.46
C ARG A 124 10.25 4.67 34.00
N ASP A 125 9.86 5.30 32.89
CA ASP A 125 8.55 5.12 32.26
C ASP A 125 8.42 3.74 31.56
N GLY A 126 9.49 2.92 31.55
CA GLY A 126 9.53 1.60 30.90
C GLY A 126 9.56 1.66 29.37
N TRP A 127 9.85 2.83 28.80
CA TRP A 127 9.89 3.03 27.35
C TRP A 127 11.24 2.65 26.76
N PHE A 128 12.33 2.84 27.51
CA PHE A 128 13.69 2.46 27.10
C PHE A 128 14.27 1.38 28.01
N PRO A 129 15.12 0.49 27.47
CA PRO A 129 15.87 -0.48 28.26
C PRO A 129 16.85 0.20 29.21
N SER A 130 17.12 -0.43 30.36
CA SER A 130 18.08 0.09 31.33
C SER A 130 19.51 0.12 30.74
N PRO A 131 20.42 0.98 31.22
CA PRO A 131 21.81 1.02 30.73
C PRO A 131 22.50 -0.36 30.75
N GLU A 132 22.17 -1.18 31.73
CA GLU A 132 22.68 -2.55 31.86
C GLU A 132 22.10 -3.48 30.79
N GLU A 133 20.78 -3.39 30.53
CA GLU A 133 20.13 -4.11 29.43
C GLU A 133 20.65 -3.68 28.07
N VAL A 134 20.95 -2.38 27.89
CA VAL A 134 21.53 -1.86 26.65
C VAL A 134 22.95 -2.38 26.44
N ALA A 135 23.74 -2.52 27.51
CA ALA A 135 25.07 -3.11 27.40
C ALA A 135 24.98 -4.55 26.88
N VAL A 136 24.07 -5.36 27.44
CA VAL A 136 23.82 -6.74 27.00
C VAL A 136 23.24 -6.80 25.58
N ALA A 137 22.26 -5.95 25.27
CA ALA A 137 21.62 -5.93 23.95
C ALA A 137 22.57 -5.47 22.82
N ASN A 138 23.59 -4.66 23.16
CA ASN A 138 24.55 -4.17 22.17
C ASN A 138 25.63 -5.19 21.79
N GLU A 139 25.84 -6.26 22.58
CA GLU A 139 26.86 -7.29 22.32
C GLU A 139 26.66 -7.99 20.97
N ASN A 140 25.43 -8.02 20.46
CA ASN A 140 25.08 -8.59 19.15
C ASN A 140 24.37 -7.56 18.25
N SER A 141 24.69 -6.28 18.41
CA SER A 141 24.12 -5.25 17.54
C SER A 141 24.86 -5.18 16.21
N LEU A 142 24.16 -4.78 15.13
CA LEU A 142 24.75 -4.50 13.81
C LEU A 142 25.95 -3.53 13.88
N LYS A 143 25.99 -2.66 14.90
CA LYS A 143 27.11 -1.74 15.11
C LYS A 143 28.35 -2.45 15.65
N ASP A 144 28.18 -3.43 16.55
CA ASP A 144 29.30 -4.22 17.07
C ASP A 144 29.88 -5.13 15.98
N GLU A 145 29.01 -5.74 15.16
CA GLU A 145 29.40 -6.49 13.96
C GLU A 145 30.23 -5.64 12.99
N ALA A 146 29.82 -4.38 12.77
CA ALA A 146 30.55 -3.46 11.91
C ALA A 146 31.92 -3.05 12.49
N SER A 147 32.05 -2.99 13.83
CA SER A 147 33.36 -2.71 14.47
C SER A 147 34.28 -3.92 14.51
N ASN A 148 33.73 -5.13 14.55
CA ASN A 148 34.48 -6.40 14.66
C ASN A 148 34.08 -7.36 13.53
N PRO A 149 34.50 -7.10 12.28
CA PRO A 149 34.06 -7.88 11.11
C PRO A 149 34.49 -9.35 11.17
N GLU A 150 35.63 -9.66 11.80
CA GLU A 150 36.12 -11.03 11.96
C GLU A 150 35.21 -11.86 12.88
N ARG A 151 34.73 -11.27 13.98
CA ARG A 151 33.79 -11.92 14.91
C ARG A 151 32.42 -12.12 14.25
N ALA A 152 31.97 -11.14 13.47
CA ALA A 152 30.71 -11.24 12.73
C ALA A 152 30.74 -12.38 11.70
N LEU A 153 31.85 -12.52 10.95
CA LEU A 153 32.03 -13.62 9.99
C LEU A 153 32.03 -14.99 10.68
N GLN A 154 32.74 -15.14 11.81
CA GLN A 154 32.75 -16.38 12.57
C GLN A 154 31.36 -16.75 13.12
N MET A 155 30.59 -15.77 13.59
CA MET A 155 29.23 -16.02 14.07
C MET A 155 28.28 -16.40 12.93
N ALA A 156 28.40 -15.76 11.77
CA ALA A 156 27.61 -16.09 10.59
C ALA A 156 27.93 -17.51 10.08
N GLU A 157 29.21 -17.87 9.99
CA GLU A 157 29.64 -19.22 9.59
C GLU A 157 29.13 -20.30 10.56
N ALA A 158 29.19 -20.04 11.86
CA ALA A 158 28.64 -20.96 12.87
C ALA A 158 27.11 -21.08 12.78
N GLU A 159 26.38 -19.98 12.56
CA GLU A 159 24.93 -20.02 12.37
C GLU A 159 24.55 -20.80 11.11
N ASP A 160 25.28 -20.59 10.00
CA ASP A 160 25.07 -21.32 8.75
C ASP A 160 25.34 -22.83 8.94
N GLU A 161 26.44 -23.21 9.60
CA GLU A 161 26.75 -24.60 9.92
C GLU A 161 25.67 -25.26 10.82
N GLU A 162 25.18 -24.55 11.84
CA GLU A 162 24.07 -25.03 12.68
C GLU A 162 22.76 -25.12 11.87
N SER A 163 22.57 -24.19 10.92
CA SER A 163 21.43 -24.17 10.01
C SER A 163 21.41 -25.44 9.15
N GLU A 164 22.53 -25.76 8.50
CA GLU A 164 22.72 -26.91 7.63
C GLU A 164 22.61 -28.22 8.41
N ASN A 165 23.30 -28.32 9.56
CA ASN A 165 23.27 -29.52 10.39
C ASN A 165 21.86 -29.90 10.84
N ALA A 166 21.02 -28.93 11.22
CA ALA A 166 19.66 -29.26 11.63
C ALA A 166 18.67 -29.40 10.45
N ILE A 167 19.05 -29.01 9.22
CA ILE A 167 18.36 -29.45 8.01
C ILE A 167 18.71 -30.92 7.71
N GLU A 168 19.99 -31.28 7.76
CA GLU A 168 20.44 -32.67 7.51
C GLU A 168 19.88 -33.68 8.51
N ARG A 169 19.67 -33.25 9.75
CA ARG A 169 19.10 -34.08 10.83
C ARG A 169 17.57 -34.08 10.86
N ASP A 170 16.90 -33.43 9.90
CA ASP A 170 15.45 -33.28 9.86
C ASP A 170 14.86 -32.80 11.20
N ASP A 171 15.45 -31.76 11.79
CA ASP A 171 15.02 -31.23 13.08
C ASP A 171 13.55 -30.76 13.05
N GLU A 172 12.75 -31.27 13.99
CA GLU A 172 11.30 -31.14 13.98
C GLU A 172 10.87 -29.67 14.09
N ASP A 173 11.54 -28.89 14.95
CA ASP A 173 11.24 -27.48 15.17
C ASP A 173 11.51 -26.62 13.92
N LYS A 174 12.61 -26.90 13.20
CA LYS A 174 12.92 -26.21 11.95
C LYS A 174 11.90 -26.54 10.86
N LEU A 175 11.51 -27.81 10.74
CA LEU A 175 10.48 -28.24 9.79
C LEU A 175 9.13 -27.57 10.06
N ILE A 176 8.71 -27.49 11.33
CA ILE A 176 7.49 -26.79 11.74
C ILE A 176 7.57 -25.31 11.36
N ARG A 177 8.70 -24.65 11.66
CA ARG A 177 8.90 -23.24 11.35
C ARG A 177 8.88 -22.95 9.85
N MET A 178 9.50 -23.83 9.04
CA MET A 178 9.49 -23.73 7.58
C MET A 178 8.08 -23.89 7.01
N ARG A 179 7.31 -24.88 7.48
CA ARG A 179 5.91 -25.08 7.07
C ARG A 179 5.03 -23.88 7.44
N ALA A 180 5.16 -23.38 8.67
CA ALA A 180 4.41 -22.22 9.13
C ALA A 180 4.70 -20.96 8.30
N MET A 181 5.95 -20.79 7.84
CA MET A 181 6.33 -19.70 6.94
C MET A 181 5.71 -19.84 5.54
N ASP A 182 5.54 -21.06 5.05
CA ASP A 182 4.90 -21.35 3.76
C ASP A 182 3.39 -21.04 3.84
N ASP A 183 2.70 -21.58 4.86
CA ASP A 183 1.28 -21.32 5.12
C ASP A 183 0.97 -19.82 5.28
N TYR A 184 1.86 -19.08 5.95
CA TYR A 184 1.75 -17.63 6.08
C TYR A 184 1.87 -16.92 4.73
N LYS A 185 2.81 -17.31 3.88
CA LYS A 185 3.01 -16.69 2.56
C LYS A 185 1.86 -16.99 1.59
N ASP A 186 1.24 -18.16 1.69
CA ASP A 186 0.06 -18.50 0.90
C ASP A 186 -1.16 -17.65 1.25
N THR A 187 -1.30 -17.31 2.53
CA THR A 187 -2.40 -16.48 3.03
C THR A 187 -2.13 -14.98 2.92
N HIS A 188 -0.86 -14.55 2.85
CA HIS A 188 -0.47 -13.14 2.82
C HIS A 188 0.24 -12.76 1.52
N LYS A 189 -0.43 -12.02 0.64
CA LYS A 189 0.13 -11.58 -0.63
C LYS A 189 1.24 -10.55 -0.42
N ARG A 190 2.21 -10.54 -1.32
CA ARG A 190 3.25 -9.50 -1.36
C ARG A 190 2.59 -8.11 -1.45
N GLY A 191 2.87 -7.24 -0.47
CA GLY A 191 2.24 -5.91 -0.36
C GLY A 191 0.95 -5.87 0.46
N GLU A 192 0.59 -6.95 1.16
CA GLU A 192 -0.51 -6.98 2.13
C GLU A 192 -0.14 -6.36 3.49
N GLY A 193 1.15 -6.10 3.72
CA GLY A 193 1.66 -5.34 4.86
C GLY A 193 1.24 -3.86 4.85
N ASN A 194 1.90 -3.05 5.68
CA ASN A 194 1.51 -1.68 6.06
C ASN A 194 0.65 -0.87 5.05
N ARG A 195 -0.68 -1.04 5.12
CA ARG A 195 -1.68 -0.25 4.37
C ARG A 195 -2.19 0.96 5.15
N TYR A 196 -1.88 1.02 6.45
CA TYR A 196 -2.27 2.10 7.37
C TYR A 196 -1.29 3.29 7.29
N ASN A 197 -1.07 3.83 6.10
CA ASN A 197 -0.51 5.17 5.84
C ASN A 197 -0.43 5.49 4.34
N MET A 198 -1.27 4.84 3.53
CA MET A 198 -1.32 5.09 2.08
C MET A 198 -2.32 6.23 1.80
N GLY A 199 -1.95 7.46 2.19
CA GLY A 199 -2.71 8.68 1.88
C GLY A 199 -3.27 9.42 3.09
#